data_AF-A0A212CMJ3-F1
#
_entry.id   AF-A0A212CMJ3-F1
#
_cell.length_a   1.000
_cell.length_b   1.000
_cell.length_c   1.000
_cell.angle_alpha   90.00
_cell.angle_beta   90.00
_cell.angle_gamma   90.00
#
_symmetry.space_group_name_H-M   'P 1'
#
loop_
_entity.id
_entity.type
_entity.pdbx_description
1 polymer ?
#
loop_
_entity_poly.entity_id
_entity_poly.type
_entity_poly.pdbx_seq_one_letter_code
_entity_poly.pdbx_strand_id
1 'polypeptide(L)'
;MSLPVLEAWQRLAAGERQTAEDAMEALGAVLSCPVCMELFTPPVLLLSCSHNFCKRCLELILVSQNCAHVNGQICCPVCRKMCLSDEEPICGICKLFGDHKSHPVAKISDAYAERKVNFATDIQLVLKKSESTAQAVQDMKKLIRELSTSAADTLAMIDAIGDSLLSGIRRRIATLKKQLESEHCSKLEKLQLVARELEAPLKLYQQMKMLLQHHANAVQFLREYKRLKGEMERLLEGSVSPPVPTKDTISIRRYFEELIRGIDITAFTPPETDQVPASMAGLQEAWQAGCAMQGPYIIDTGSIRHNFLHSQTATLLLC
;
A
#
# COMPACT_ATOMS: atom_id res chain seq x y z
N MET A 1 -39.28 44.04 10.19
CA MET A 1 -39.22 45.43 10.70
C MET A 1 -38.21 45.43 11.83
N SER A 2 -37.23 46.33 11.85
CA SER A 2 -36.25 46.39 12.93
C SER A 2 -36.97 46.68 14.26
N LEU A 3 -36.52 46.05 15.35
CA LEU A 3 -37.06 46.19 16.72
C LEU A 3 -37.43 47.64 17.14
N PRO A 4 -36.69 48.69 16.75
CA PRO A 4 -37.02 50.08 17.11
C PRO A 4 -38.37 50.56 16.57
N VAL A 5 -38.84 50.02 15.44
CA VAL A 5 -40.11 50.45 14.82
C VAL A 5 -41.32 49.85 15.56
N LEU A 6 -41.19 48.64 16.11
CA LEU A 6 -42.26 47.99 16.86
C LEU A 6 -42.46 48.64 18.24
N GLU A 7 -41.36 49.02 18.89
CA GLU A 7 -41.37 49.75 20.18
C GLU A 7 -41.96 51.16 20.02
N ALA A 8 -41.68 51.85 18.92
CA ALA A 8 -42.27 53.16 18.63
C ALA A 8 -43.80 53.11 18.45
N TRP A 9 -44.33 52.04 17.85
CA TRP A 9 -45.79 51.85 17.70
C TRP A 9 -46.49 51.50 19.01
N GLN A 10 -45.84 50.76 19.91
CA GLN A 10 -46.40 50.42 21.23
C GLN A 10 -46.51 51.65 22.16
N ARG A 11 -45.57 52.60 22.07
CA ARG A 11 -45.58 53.85 22.87
C ARG A 11 -46.64 54.85 22.42
N LEU A 12 -46.93 54.90 21.11
CA LEU A 12 -48.04 55.68 20.54
C LEU A 12 -49.42 55.14 20.96
N ALA A 13 -49.56 53.82 21.09
CA ALA A 13 -50.80 53.19 21.55
C ALA A 13 -51.06 53.38 23.07
N ALA A 14 -50.02 53.68 23.85
CA ALA A 14 -50.09 53.87 25.30
C ALA A 14 -50.37 55.33 25.76
N GLY A 15 -50.48 56.28 24.83
CA GLY A 15 -50.82 57.67 25.15
C GLY A 15 -49.69 58.48 25.83
N GLU A 16 -48.43 58.05 25.71
CA GLU A 16 -47.27 58.81 26.17
C GLU A 16 -47.08 60.07 25.30
N ARG A 17 -46.90 61.24 25.93
CA ARG A 17 -46.55 62.47 25.19
C ARG A 17 -45.16 62.29 24.61
N GLN A 18 -45.03 62.28 23.29
CA GLN A 18 -43.75 62.35 22.61
C GLN A 18 -42.99 63.60 23.08
N THR A 19 -41.78 63.41 23.60
CA THR A 19 -40.89 64.51 23.94
C THR A 19 -40.33 65.11 22.65
N ALA A 20 -39.93 66.38 22.70
CA ALA A 20 -39.28 67.02 21.54
C ALA A 20 -38.01 66.25 21.13
N GLU A 21 -37.30 65.62 22.06
CA GLU A 21 -36.10 64.82 21.80
C GLU A 21 -36.41 63.54 21.01
N ASP A 22 -37.44 62.78 21.39
CA ASP A 22 -37.87 61.57 20.64
C ASP A 22 -38.29 61.91 19.20
N ALA A 23 -38.97 63.05 19.03
CA ALA A 23 -39.36 63.55 17.72
C ALA A 23 -38.14 63.97 16.88
N MET A 24 -37.15 64.63 17.50
CA MET A 24 -35.91 65.02 16.82
C MET A 24 -35.03 63.82 16.45
N GLU A 25 -35.00 62.77 17.27
CA GLU A 25 -34.27 61.53 16.96
C GLU A 25 -34.94 60.75 15.82
N ALA A 26 -36.27 60.63 15.83
CA ALA A 26 -37.02 60.01 14.74
C ALA A 26 -36.86 60.79 13.42
N LEU A 27 -36.86 62.13 13.49
CA LEU A 27 -36.56 62.99 12.35
C LEU A 27 -35.12 62.79 11.86
N GLY A 28 -34.16 62.69 12.78
CA GLY A 28 -32.76 62.40 12.47
C GLY A 28 -32.58 61.09 11.71
N ALA A 29 -33.28 60.03 12.12
CA ALA A 29 -33.24 58.73 11.45
C ALA A 29 -33.81 58.79 10.01
N VAL A 30 -34.84 59.60 9.76
CA VAL A 30 -35.44 59.78 8.43
C VAL A 30 -34.59 60.68 7.52
N LEU A 31 -33.80 61.58 8.11
CA LEU A 31 -32.91 62.53 7.41
C LEU A 31 -31.47 62.03 7.28
N SER A 32 -31.21 60.77 7.62
CA SER A 32 -29.88 60.15 7.57
C SER A 32 -29.73 59.21 6.37
N CYS A 33 -28.52 59.16 5.82
CA CYS A 33 -28.19 58.28 4.72
C CYS A 33 -28.08 56.82 5.19
N PRO A 34 -28.73 55.85 4.52
CA PRO A 34 -28.70 54.44 4.93
C PRO A 34 -27.34 53.75 4.70
N VAL A 35 -26.35 54.47 4.16
CA VAL A 35 -25.01 53.95 3.85
C VAL A 35 -23.99 54.40 4.88
N CYS A 36 -23.85 55.72 5.09
CA CYS A 36 -22.92 56.27 6.08
C CYS A 36 -23.55 56.55 7.45
N MET A 37 -24.88 56.44 7.58
CA MET A 37 -25.65 56.71 8.80
C MET A 37 -25.55 58.15 9.33
N GLU A 38 -25.00 59.08 8.53
CA GLU A 38 -24.95 60.52 8.82
C GLU A 38 -26.08 61.27 8.11
N LEU A 39 -26.32 62.53 8.51
CA LEU A 39 -27.25 63.43 7.81
C LEU A 39 -26.84 63.61 6.33
N PHE A 40 -27.84 63.68 5.46
CA PHE A 40 -27.60 63.75 4.01
C PHE A 40 -26.72 64.92 3.57
N THR A 41 -25.61 64.63 2.88
CA THR A 41 -24.65 65.65 2.46
C THR A 41 -24.02 65.40 1.07
N PRO A 42 -24.33 66.24 0.06
CA PRO A 42 -25.69 66.67 -0.25
C PRO A 42 -26.57 65.46 -0.61
N PRO A 43 -27.89 65.48 -0.30
CA PRO A 43 -28.81 64.41 -0.67
C PRO A 43 -28.94 64.29 -2.19
N VAL A 44 -28.92 63.06 -2.70
CA VAL A 44 -29.27 62.69 -4.06
C VAL A 44 -30.43 61.69 -4.00
N LEU A 45 -31.54 62.06 -4.61
CA LEU A 45 -32.74 61.22 -4.72
C LEU A 45 -32.61 60.30 -5.93
N LEU A 46 -32.73 58.98 -5.73
CA LEU A 46 -32.77 58.03 -6.82
C LEU A 46 -34.19 57.95 -7.39
N LEU A 47 -34.44 58.54 -8.56
CA LEU A 47 -35.78 58.70 -9.13
C LEU A 47 -36.55 57.39 -9.36
N SER A 48 -35.85 56.27 -9.57
CA SER A 48 -36.49 54.97 -9.80
C SER A 48 -37.19 54.39 -8.57
N CYS A 49 -36.80 54.81 -7.36
CA CYS A 49 -37.36 54.28 -6.12
C CYS A 49 -37.49 55.31 -4.98
N SER A 50 -37.23 56.58 -5.28
CA SER A 50 -37.33 57.72 -4.37
C SER A 50 -36.57 57.57 -3.04
N HIS A 51 -35.47 56.82 -3.03
CA HIS A 51 -34.58 56.73 -1.87
C HIS A 51 -33.45 57.76 -1.98
N ASN A 52 -33.12 58.40 -0.86
CA ASN A 52 -32.07 59.41 -0.78
C ASN A 52 -30.75 58.81 -0.30
N PHE A 53 -29.64 59.32 -0.84
CA PHE A 53 -28.28 58.96 -0.44
C PHE A 53 -27.39 60.21 -0.43
N CYS A 54 -26.33 60.24 0.38
CA CYS A 54 -25.29 61.25 0.19
C CYS A 54 -24.67 61.06 -1.21
N LYS A 55 -24.37 62.15 -1.92
CA LYS A 55 -23.71 62.10 -3.23
C LYS A 55 -22.51 61.16 -3.22
N ARG A 56 -21.67 61.26 -2.19
CA ARG A 56 -20.48 60.41 -2.02
C ARG A 56 -20.82 58.94 -1.84
N CYS A 57 -21.83 58.62 -1.03
CA CYS A 57 -22.29 57.24 -0.83
C CYS A 57 -22.86 56.64 -2.11
N LEU A 58 -23.60 57.42 -2.89
CA LEU A 58 -24.14 57.00 -4.17
C LEU A 58 -23.02 56.71 -5.19
N GLU A 59 -22.00 57.56 -5.27
CA GLU A 59 -20.79 57.34 -6.09
C GLU A 59 -20.05 56.06 -5.70
N LEU A 60 -19.95 55.75 -4.40
CA LEU A 60 -19.34 54.51 -3.93
C LEU A 60 -20.17 53.27 -4.29
N ILE A 61 -21.50 53.35 -4.18
CA ILE A 61 -22.42 52.29 -4.61
C ILE A 61 -22.32 52.05 -6.12
N LEU A 62 -22.13 53.09 -6.92
CA LEU A 62 -21.93 52.98 -8.37
C LEU A 62 -20.67 52.19 -8.73
N VAL A 63 -19.56 52.44 -8.04
CA VAL A 63 -18.27 51.77 -8.31
C VAL A 63 -18.23 50.33 -7.79
N SER A 64 -18.98 50.02 -6.74
CA SER A 64 -18.94 48.71 -6.04
C SER A 64 -20.04 47.73 -6.46
N GLN A 65 -20.82 48.05 -7.49
CA GLN A 65 -21.94 47.20 -7.91
C GLN A 65 -21.49 45.98 -8.70
N ASN A 66 -21.96 44.81 -8.25
CA ASN A 66 -21.66 43.49 -8.82
C ASN A 66 -22.91 42.85 -9.46
N CYS A 67 -23.69 43.61 -10.22
CA CYS A 67 -24.90 43.13 -10.90
C CYS A 67 -24.76 43.28 -12.43
N ALA A 68 -25.16 42.26 -13.18
CA ALA A 68 -25.01 42.20 -14.65
C ALA A 68 -26.08 42.98 -15.44
N HIS A 69 -26.96 43.74 -14.77
CA HIS A 69 -28.04 44.48 -15.43
C HIS A 69 -27.56 45.83 -15.98
N VAL A 70 -27.21 45.77 -17.27
CA VAL A 70 -27.20 46.75 -18.36
C VAL A 70 -27.27 48.26 -18.05
N ASN A 71 -26.34 49.02 -18.67
CA ASN A 71 -26.46 50.44 -19.04
C ASN A 71 -26.40 51.51 -17.94
N GLY A 72 -25.61 51.31 -16.88
CA GLY A 72 -25.28 52.39 -15.94
C GLY A 72 -26.40 52.79 -14.98
N GLN A 73 -27.40 51.94 -14.79
CA GLN A 73 -28.47 52.16 -13.81
C GLN A 73 -28.06 51.70 -12.40
N ILE A 74 -28.41 52.50 -11.39
CA ILE A 74 -28.03 52.27 -10.00
C ILE A 74 -28.96 51.25 -9.33
N CYS A 75 -28.41 50.17 -8.78
CA CYS A 75 -29.12 49.24 -7.91
C CYS A 75 -29.22 49.82 -6.50
N CYS A 76 -30.39 50.37 -6.16
CA CYS A 76 -30.66 50.86 -4.80
C CYS A 76 -30.48 49.73 -3.76
N PRO A 77 -29.55 49.86 -2.78
CA PRO A 77 -29.34 48.84 -1.75
C PRO A 77 -30.54 48.68 -0.81
N VAL A 78 -31.36 49.73 -0.65
CA VAL A 78 -32.58 49.71 0.17
C VAL A 78 -33.71 48.93 -0.52
N CYS A 79 -33.73 48.89 -1.85
CA CYS A 79 -34.76 48.19 -2.62
C CYS A 79 -34.50 46.69 -2.81
N ARG A 80 -33.39 46.15 -2.29
CA ARG A 80 -33.05 44.74 -2.47
C ARG A 80 -34.14 43.85 -1.88
N LYS A 81 -34.43 42.76 -2.59
CA LYS A 81 -35.43 41.74 -2.23
C LYS A 81 -34.80 40.37 -2.35
N MET A 82 -35.32 39.43 -1.59
CA MET A 82 -34.97 38.02 -1.74
C MET A 82 -35.83 37.43 -2.84
N CYS A 83 -35.26 36.93 -3.93
CA CYS A 83 -36.02 36.08 -4.85
C CYS A 83 -36.21 34.71 -4.22
N LEU A 84 -37.46 34.25 -4.10
CA LEU A 84 -37.74 32.97 -3.46
C LEU A 84 -37.62 31.79 -4.43
N SER A 85 -37.74 32.03 -5.74
CA SER A 85 -37.58 30.99 -6.77
C SER A 85 -36.12 30.66 -7.06
N ASP A 86 -35.27 31.67 -7.17
CA ASP A 86 -33.85 31.50 -7.50
C ASP A 86 -32.96 31.51 -6.25
N GLU A 87 -33.57 31.70 -5.08
CA GLU A 87 -32.92 31.72 -3.79
C GLU A 87 -31.75 32.71 -3.62
N GLU A 88 -31.75 33.80 -4.40
CA GLU A 88 -30.73 34.85 -4.37
C GLU A 88 -31.28 36.28 -4.12
N PRO A 89 -30.48 37.17 -3.51
CA PRO A 89 -30.86 38.57 -3.35
C PRO A 89 -30.81 39.33 -4.69
N ILE A 90 -31.92 39.95 -5.07
CA ILE A 90 -32.08 40.70 -6.32
C ILE A 90 -32.35 42.19 -6.05
N CYS A 91 -32.09 43.04 -7.04
CA CYS A 91 -32.43 44.47 -6.98
C CYS A 91 -33.87 44.73 -7.48
N GLY A 92 -34.36 45.96 -7.29
CA GLY A 92 -35.70 46.34 -7.75
C GLY A 92 -35.88 46.24 -9.27
N ILE A 93 -34.83 46.47 -10.05
CA ILE A 93 -34.87 46.39 -11.53
C ILE A 93 -35.02 44.94 -11.98
N CYS A 94 -34.29 44.00 -11.37
CA CYS A 94 -34.44 42.56 -11.62
C CYS A 94 -35.90 42.10 -11.48
N LYS A 95 -36.60 42.64 -10.46
CA LYS A 95 -37.99 42.29 -10.17
C LYS A 95 -38.98 43.01 -11.10
N LEU A 96 -38.71 44.23 -11.52
CA LEU A 96 -39.65 45.01 -12.33
C LEU A 96 -39.52 44.73 -13.84
N PHE A 97 -38.29 44.56 -14.33
CA PHE A 97 -37.98 44.51 -15.75
C PHE A 97 -37.06 43.36 -16.16
N GLY A 98 -36.41 42.71 -15.20
CA GLY A 98 -35.48 41.59 -15.45
C GLY A 98 -36.14 40.21 -15.41
N ASP A 99 -35.29 39.19 -15.29
CA ASP A 99 -35.68 37.78 -15.38
C ASP A 99 -36.54 37.31 -14.20
N HIS A 100 -36.52 38.03 -13.07
CA HIS A 100 -37.27 37.67 -11.86
C HIS A 100 -38.66 38.32 -11.79
N LYS A 101 -39.16 38.87 -12.91
CA LYS A 101 -40.44 39.59 -12.98
C LYS A 101 -41.62 38.79 -12.45
N SER A 102 -41.66 37.49 -12.77
CA SER A 102 -42.72 36.55 -12.36
C SER A 102 -42.43 35.85 -11.04
N HIS A 103 -41.24 36.01 -10.46
CA HIS A 103 -40.86 35.25 -9.27
C HIS A 103 -41.39 35.90 -7.97
N PRO A 104 -41.88 35.11 -7.01
CA PRO A 104 -42.21 35.62 -5.68
C PRO A 104 -40.95 36.18 -4.99
N VAL A 105 -41.13 37.30 -4.28
CA VAL A 105 -40.04 37.98 -3.57
C VAL A 105 -40.42 38.28 -2.13
N ALA A 106 -39.44 38.24 -1.23
CA ALA A 106 -39.58 38.63 0.17
C ALA A 106 -38.67 39.82 0.52
N LYS A 107 -38.93 40.45 1.68
CA LYS A 107 -37.98 41.40 2.26
C LYS A 107 -36.72 40.65 2.69
N ILE A 108 -35.56 41.24 2.44
CA ILE A 108 -34.26 40.66 2.83
C ILE A 108 -34.21 40.38 4.34
N SER A 109 -34.73 41.29 5.17
CA SER A 109 -34.76 41.11 6.63
C SER A 109 -35.50 39.86 7.07
N ASP A 110 -36.64 39.60 6.41
CA ASP A 110 -37.57 38.54 6.81
C ASP A 110 -36.99 37.19 6.36
N ALA A 111 -36.51 37.12 5.10
CA ALA A 111 -35.80 35.95 4.59
C ALA A 111 -34.51 35.64 5.36
N TYR A 112 -33.74 36.67 5.75
CA TYR A 112 -32.55 36.48 6.58
C TYR A 112 -32.89 35.88 7.94
N ALA A 113 -33.89 36.45 8.63
CA ALA A 113 -34.29 35.99 9.95
C ALA A 113 -34.75 34.52 9.93
N GLU A 114 -35.60 34.17 8.95
CA GLU A 114 -36.08 32.80 8.74
C GLU A 114 -34.93 31.84 8.40
N ARG A 115 -34.14 32.16 7.36
CA ARG A 115 -33.05 31.28 6.89
C ARG A 115 -31.97 31.08 7.95
N LYS A 116 -31.68 32.10 8.77
CA LYS A 116 -30.71 31.97 9.86
C LYS A 116 -31.14 30.93 10.90
N VAL A 117 -32.43 30.90 11.24
CA VAL A 117 -32.99 29.91 12.18
C VAL A 117 -33.01 28.52 11.55
N ASN A 118 -33.42 28.40 10.29
CA ASN A 118 -33.43 27.13 9.57
C ASN A 118 -32.00 26.57 9.47
N PHE A 119 -31.03 27.38 9.07
CA PHE A 119 -29.64 26.96 8.95
C PHE A 119 -29.03 26.51 10.29
N ALA A 120 -29.37 27.20 11.39
CA ALA A 120 -28.97 26.74 12.72
C ALA A 120 -29.56 25.36 13.05
N THR A 121 -30.79 25.08 12.63
CA THR A 121 -31.45 23.77 12.81
C THR A 121 -30.80 22.69 11.93
N ASP A 122 -30.50 23.01 10.67
CA ASP A 122 -29.83 22.10 9.74
C ASP A 122 -28.45 21.69 10.24
N ILE A 123 -27.68 22.63 10.82
CA ILE A 123 -26.38 22.32 11.45
C ILE A 123 -26.54 21.28 12.56
N GLN A 124 -27.57 21.41 13.41
CA GLN A 124 -27.81 20.44 14.48
C GLN A 124 -28.21 19.07 13.93
N LEU A 125 -29.00 19.03 12.84
CA LEU A 125 -29.36 17.78 12.17
C LEU A 125 -28.12 17.08 11.60
N VAL A 126 -27.23 17.82 10.94
CA VAL A 126 -25.96 17.30 10.41
C VAL A 126 -25.06 16.80 11.54
N LEU A 127 -24.96 17.55 12.65
CA LEU A 127 -24.17 17.13 13.81
C LEU A 127 -24.69 15.80 14.37
N LYS A 128 -25.99 15.68 14.65
CA LYS A 128 -26.60 14.43 15.13
C LYS A 128 -26.38 13.27 14.17
N LYS A 129 -26.46 13.51 12.85
CA LYS A 129 -26.18 12.47 11.85
C LYS A 129 -24.71 12.04 11.89
N SER A 130 -23.78 12.99 12.03
CA SER A 130 -22.35 12.70 12.13
C SER A 130 -22.03 11.86 13.37
N GLU A 131 -22.62 12.20 14.52
CA GLU A 131 -22.46 11.43 15.77
C GLU A 131 -23.06 10.03 15.64
N SER A 132 -24.25 9.91 15.05
CA SER A 132 -24.91 8.61 14.84
C SER A 132 -24.13 7.67 13.92
N THR A 133 -23.31 8.23 13.03
CA THR A 133 -22.50 7.45 12.07
C THR A 133 -21.06 7.27 12.52
N ALA A 134 -20.64 7.93 13.61
CA ALA A 134 -19.28 7.85 14.11
C ALA A 134 -18.88 6.41 14.50
N GLN A 135 -19.78 5.66 15.14
CA GLN A 135 -19.52 4.26 15.49
C GLN A 135 -19.34 3.39 14.24
N ALA A 136 -20.21 3.53 13.24
CA ALA A 136 -20.08 2.79 11.98
C ALA A 136 -18.75 3.07 11.27
N VAL A 137 -18.26 4.31 11.31
CA VAL A 137 -16.92 4.67 10.80
C VAL A 137 -15.80 3.99 11.59
N GLN A 138 -15.92 3.90 12.92
CA GLN A 138 -14.94 3.20 13.75
C GLN A 138 -14.95 1.69 13.50
N ASP A 139 -16.13 1.08 13.36
CA ASP A 139 -16.29 -0.34 13.05
C ASP A 139 -15.68 -0.66 11.68
N MET A 140 -15.93 0.18 10.67
CA MET A 140 -15.32 0.04 9.35
C MET A 140 -13.79 0.15 9.41
N LYS A 141 -13.26 1.12 10.15
CA LYS A 141 -11.80 1.26 10.36
C LYS A 141 -11.20 0.03 11.05
N LYS A 142 -11.94 -0.61 11.96
CA LYS A 142 -11.52 -1.86 12.61
C LYS A 142 -11.45 -2.99 11.60
N LEU A 143 -12.51 -3.20 10.80
CA LEU A 143 -12.53 -4.23 9.75
C LEU A 143 -11.39 -4.05 8.74
N ILE A 144 -11.10 -2.82 8.32
CA ILE A 144 -9.97 -2.52 7.42
C ILE A 144 -8.63 -2.98 8.03
N ARG A 145 -8.42 -2.72 9.33
CA ARG A 145 -7.19 -3.15 10.03
C ARG A 145 -7.09 -4.66 10.17
N GLU A 146 -8.20 -5.31 10.53
CA GLU A 146 -8.26 -6.77 10.67
C GLU A 146 -8.00 -7.47 9.33
N LEU A 147 -8.61 -7.00 8.25
CA LEU A 147 -8.36 -7.50 6.90
C LEU A 147 -6.90 -7.30 6.48
N SER A 148 -6.34 -6.11 6.74
CA SER A 148 -4.94 -5.82 6.40
C SER A 148 -3.97 -6.71 7.17
N THR A 149 -4.25 -6.98 8.44
CA THR A 149 -3.43 -7.86 9.29
C THR A 149 -3.53 -9.30 8.82
N SER A 150 -4.74 -9.79 8.57
CA SER A 150 -4.98 -11.13 8.03
C SER A 150 -4.29 -11.36 6.68
N ALA A 151 -4.34 -10.37 5.79
CA ALA A 151 -3.63 -10.42 4.52
C ALA A 151 -2.10 -10.47 4.70
N ALA A 152 -1.55 -9.66 5.61
CA ALA A 152 -0.12 -9.68 5.93
C ALA A 152 0.32 -11.03 6.52
N ASP A 153 -0.46 -11.59 7.44
CA ASP A 153 -0.20 -12.91 8.04
C ASP A 153 -0.27 -14.02 6.98
N THR A 154 -1.22 -13.94 6.06
CA THR A 154 -1.37 -14.88 4.94
C THR A 154 -0.16 -14.81 4.00
N LEU A 155 0.32 -13.61 3.67
CA LEU A 155 1.53 -13.43 2.86
C LEU A 155 2.75 -14.02 3.56
N ALA A 156 2.92 -13.73 4.86
CA ALA A 156 4.02 -14.28 5.65
C ALA A 156 3.98 -15.82 5.72
N MET A 157 2.78 -16.41 5.81
CA MET A 157 2.60 -17.86 5.74
C MET A 157 3.02 -18.43 4.38
N ILE A 158 2.61 -17.79 3.28
CA ILE A 158 2.99 -18.19 1.91
C ILE A 158 4.51 -18.16 1.76
N ASP A 159 5.15 -17.06 2.18
CA ASP A 159 6.60 -16.88 2.09
C ASP A 159 7.33 -17.93 2.93
N ALA A 160 6.93 -18.12 4.19
CA ALA A 160 7.58 -19.08 5.09
C ALA A 160 7.48 -20.52 4.58
N ILE A 161 6.30 -20.94 4.13
CA ILE A 161 6.09 -22.29 3.58
C ILE A 161 6.87 -22.44 2.26
N GLY A 162 6.76 -21.45 1.37
CA GLY A 162 7.45 -21.44 0.08
C GLY A 162 8.96 -21.54 0.23
N ASP A 163 9.57 -20.71 1.07
CA ASP A 163 11.01 -20.72 1.34
C ASP A 163 11.46 -22.04 1.94
N SER A 164 10.65 -22.65 2.79
CA SER A 164 10.99 -23.91 3.42
C SER A 164 10.98 -25.09 2.43
N LEU A 165 9.99 -25.13 1.52
CA LEU A 165 9.94 -26.09 0.43
C LEU A 165 11.14 -25.95 -0.51
N LEU A 166 11.44 -24.72 -0.93
CA LEU A 166 12.60 -24.43 -1.77
C LEU A 166 13.90 -24.83 -1.07
N SER A 167 14.03 -24.56 0.22
CA SER A 167 15.18 -24.95 1.03
C SER A 167 15.33 -26.47 1.15
N GLY A 168 14.23 -27.21 1.26
CA GLY A 168 14.22 -28.68 1.19
C GLY A 168 14.77 -29.21 -0.13
N ILE A 169 14.26 -28.70 -1.25
CA ILE A 169 14.69 -29.09 -2.60
C ILE A 169 16.17 -28.73 -2.83
N ARG A 170 16.60 -27.51 -2.46
CA ARG A 170 17.99 -27.07 -2.57
C ARG A 170 18.95 -27.96 -1.79
N ARG A 171 18.61 -28.31 -0.54
CA ARG A 171 19.40 -29.25 0.28
C ARG A 171 19.53 -30.61 -0.39
N ARG A 172 18.44 -31.13 -0.94
CA ARG A 172 18.43 -32.43 -1.62
C ARG A 172 19.27 -32.43 -2.90
N ILE A 173 19.20 -31.36 -3.70
CA ILE A 173 20.08 -31.17 -4.86
C ILE A 173 21.54 -31.19 -4.43
N ALA A 174 21.90 -30.47 -3.36
CA ALA A 174 23.27 -30.45 -2.85
C ALA A 174 23.74 -31.83 -2.39
N THR A 175 22.90 -32.58 -1.67
CA THR A 175 23.20 -33.96 -1.25
C THR A 175 23.40 -34.88 -2.45
N LEU A 176 22.52 -34.84 -3.46
CA LEU A 176 22.63 -35.68 -4.65
C LEU A 176 23.86 -35.35 -5.48
N LYS A 177 24.23 -34.06 -5.62
CA LYS A 177 25.47 -33.65 -6.27
C LYS A 177 26.70 -34.22 -5.56
N LYS A 178 26.76 -34.10 -4.23
CA LYS A 178 27.86 -34.66 -3.42
C LYS A 178 27.94 -36.18 -3.56
N GLN A 179 26.80 -36.87 -3.57
CA GLN A 179 26.76 -38.31 -3.81
C GLN A 179 27.28 -38.67 -5.20
N LEU A 180 26.90 -37.91 -6.24
CA LEU A 180 27.39 -38.09 -7.61
C LEU A 180 28.90 -37.92 -7.70
N GLU A 181 29.45 -36.88 -7.09
CA GLU A 181 30.89 -36.65 -7.03
C GLU A 181 31.62 -37.81 -6.33
N SER A 182 31.08 -38.32 -5.21
CA SER A 182 31.68 -39.47 -4.51
C SER A 182 31.64 -40.76 -5.33
N GLU A 183 30.53 -41.03 -6.03
CA GLU A 183 30.40 -42.20 -6.90
C GLU A 183 31.38 -42.09 -8.08
N HIS A 184 31.48 -40.91 -8.68
CA HIS A 184 32.42 -40.62 -9.76
C HIS A 184 33.87 -40.84 -9.33
N CYS A 185 34.31 -40.25 -8.20
CA CYS A 185 35.68 -40.43 -7.71
C CYS A 185 36.00 -41.90 -7.43
N SER A 186 35.10 -42.62 -6.75
CA SER A 186 35.32 -44.05 -6.43
C SER A 186 35.40 -44.92 -7.68
N LYS A 187 34.56 -44.68 -8.69
CA LYS A 187 34.62 -45.40 -9.97
C LYS A 187 35.89 -45.06 -10.75
N LEU A 188 36.25 -43.78 -10.81
CA LEU A 188 37.45 -43.31 -11.50
C LEU A 188 38.73 -43.92 -10.89
N GLU A 189 38.84 -43.97 -9.57
CA GLU A 189 39.98 -44.58 -8.87
C GLU A 189 40.12 -46.08 -9.20
N LYS A 190 39.00 -46.81 -9.25
CA LYS A 190 38.98 -48.24 -9.64
C LYS A 190 39.41 -48.43 -11.09
N LEU A 191 38.89 -47.64 -12.01
CA LEU A 191 39.27 -47.71 -13.43
C LEU A 191 40.73 -47.33 -13.65
N GLN A 192 41.24 -46.32 -12.94
CA GLN A 192 42.65 -45.94 -12.99
C GLN A 192 43.58 -47.03 -12.43
N LEU A 193 43.15 -47.75 -11.40
CA LEU A 193 43.92 -48.89 -10.88
C LEU A 193 44.04 -50.00 -11.93
N VAL A 194 42.93 -50.42 -12.53
CA VAL A 194 42.92 -51.43 -13.60
C VAL A 194 43.77 -50.96 -14.80
N ALA A 195 43.65 -49.70 -15.21
CA ALA A 195 44.47 -49.15 -16.29
C ALA A 195 45.99 -49.24 -15.97
N ARG A 196 46.40 -48.90 -14.74
CA ARG A 196 47.81 -49.02 -14.32
C ARG A 196 48.31 -50.46 -14.34
N GLU A 197 47.49 -51.41 -13.91
CA GLU A 197 47.83 -52.84 -13.94
C GLU A 197 47.98 -53.35 -15.37
N LEU A 198 47.12 -52.92 -16.31
CA LEU A 198 47.21 -53.26 -17.72
C LEU A 198 48.43 -52.63 -18.43
N GLU A 199 48.85 -51.43 -18.00
CA GLU A 199 50.07 -50.77 -18.53
C GLU A 199 51.38 -51.33 -17.96
N ALA A 200 51.35 -51.96 -16.78
CA ALA A 200 52.54 -52.39 -16.06
C ALA A 200 53.41 -53.39 -16.86
N PRO A 201 52.87 -54.42 -17.56
CA PRO A 201 53.68 -55.33 -18.36
C PRO A 201 54.43 -54.64 -19.50
N LEU A 202 53.79 -53.70 -20.20
CA LEU A 202 54.42 -52.95 -21.27
C LEU A 202 55.55 -52.07 -20.75
N LYS A 203 55.33 -51.37 -19.63
CA LYS A 203 56.35 -50.56 -18.95
C LYS A 203 57.54 -51.42 -18.52
N LEU A 204 57.29 -52.59 -17.93
CA LEU A 204 58.38 -53.50 -17.53
C LEU A 204 59.16 -54.00 -18.75
N TYR A 205 58.48 -54.41 -19.82
CA TYR A 205 59.12 -54.80 -21.08
C TYR A 205 60.03 -53.69 -21.64
N GLN A 206 59.55 -52.44 -21.65
CA GLN A 206 60.34 -51.29 -22.10
C GLN A 206 61.58 -51.07 -21.23
N GLN A 207 61.46 -51.17 -19.90
CA GLN A 207 62.59 -51.05 -18.98
C GLN A 207 63.63 -52.14 -19.20
N MET A 208 63.20 -53.39 -19.35
CA MET A 208 64.08 -54.53 -19.63
C MET A 208 64.82 -54.36 -20.97
N LYS A 209 64.10 -53.92 -22.02
CA LYS A 209 64.70 -53.63 -23.33
C LYS A 209 65.73 -52.50 -23.25
N MET A 210 65.42 -51.41 -22.54
CA MET A 210 66.33 -50.27 -22.38
C MET A 210 67.62 -50.65 -21.66
N LEU A 211 67.53 -51.45 -20.58
CA LEU A 211 68.71 -51.92 -19.86
C LEU A 211 69.62 -52.80 -20.74
N LEU A 212 69.00 -53.65 -21.57
CA LEU A 212 69.73 -54.50 -22.51
C LEU A 212 70.49 -53.68 -23.55
N GLN A 213 69.86 -52.63 -24.09
CA GLN A 213 70.45 -51.77 -25.10
C GLN A 213 71.45 -50.75 -24.54
N HIS A 214 71.21 -50.27 -23.32
CA HIS A 214 71.94 -49.16 -22.72
C HIS A 214 72.26 -49.47 -21.26
N HIS A 215 73.54 -49.70 -20.97
CA HIS A 215 74.08 -49.82 -19.62
C HIS A 215 75.51 -49.24 -19.57
N ALA A 216 75.90 -48.66 -18.44
CA ALA A 216 77.20 -48.00 -18.30
C ALA A 216 78.34 -49.00 -18.04
N ASN A 217 78.07 -50.04 -17.23
CA ASN A 217 79.03 -51.08 -16.90
C ASN A 217 78.33 -52.37 -16.42
N ALA A 218 79.10 -53.46 -16.31
CA ALA A 218 78.60 -54.76 -15.90
C ALA A 218 77.97 -54.77 -14.48
N VAL A 219 78.51 -53.98 -13.55
CA VAL A 219 78.01 -53.91 -12.17
C VAL A 219 76.61 -53.28 -12.13
N GLN A 220 76.40 -52.17 -12.85
CA GLN A 220 75.09 -51.54 -12.97
C GLN A 220 74.08 -52.49 -13.62
N PHE A 221 74.47 -53.15 -14.71
CA PHE A 221 73.60 -54.10 -15.41
C PHE A 221 73.12 -55.23 -14.49
N LEU A 222 74.03 -55.88 -13.76
CA LEU A 222 73.68 -57.00 -12.87
C LEU A 222 72.74 -56.57 -11.73
N ARG A 223 72.89 -55.35 -11.20
CA ARG A 223 71.99 -54.80 -10.17
C ARG A 223 70.58 -54.59 -10.71
N GLU A 224 70.45 -53.86 -11.83
CA GLU A 224 69.14 -53.58 -12.42
C GLU A 224 68.48 -54.84 -12.98
N TYR A 225 69.25 -55.76 -13.55
CA TYR A 225 68.75 -57.06 -13.99
C TYR A 225 68.12 -57.84 -12.84
N LYS A 226 68.77 -57.90 -11.67
CA LYS A 226 68.20 -58.57 -10.49
C LYS A 226 66.87 -57.95 -10.07
N ARG A 227 66.76 -56.61 -10.08
CA ARG A 227 65.52 -55.89 -9.75
C ARG A 227 64.41 -56.20 -10.75
N LEU A 228 64.67 -56.01 -12.05
CA LEU A 228 63.71 -56.22 -13.12
C LEU A 228 63.29 -57.70 -13.26
N LYS A 229 64.23 -58.64 -13.02
CA LYS A 229 63.93 -60.07 -12.99
C LYS A 229 62.92 -60.41 -11.89
N GLY A 230 63.07 -59.83 -10.69
CA GLY A 230 62.09 -60.01 -9.61
C GLY A 230 60.74 -59.35 -9.88
N GLU A 231 60.69 -58.27 -10.68
CA GLU A 231 59.43 -57.69 -11.18
C GLU A 231 58.76 -58.61 -12.21
N MET A 232 59.55 -59.19 -13.13
CA MET A 232 59.07 -60.13 -14.15
C MET A 232 58.50 -61.40 -13.53
N GLU A 233 59.22 -62.01 -12.58
CA GLU A 233 58.78 -63.25 -11.90
C GLU A 233 57.44 -63.04 -11.19
N ARG A 234 57.26 -61.90 -10.50
CA ARG A 234 55.98 -61.54 -9.85
C ARG A 234 54.83 -61.36 -10.84
N LEU A 235 55.08 -60.79 -12.03
CA LEU A 235 54.05 -60.68 -13.08
C LEU A 235 53.67 -62.05 -13.65
N LEU A 236 54.60 -62.97 -13.78
CA LEU A 236 54.37 -64.31 -14.32
C LEU A 236 53.65 -65.24 -13.32
N GLU A 237 53.83 -65.02 -12.01
CA GLU A 237 53.10 -65.73 -10.95
C GLU A 237 51.61 -65.31 -10.86
N GLY A 238 51.28 -64.08 -11.26
CA GLY A 238 49.90 -63.58 -11.32
C GLY A 238 49.18 -63.99 -12.61
N SER A 239 48.67 -65.22 -12.67
CA SER A 239 48.16 -65.85 -13.91
C SER A 239 46.82 -65.34 -14.46
N VAL A 240 46.29 -64.20 -13.99
CA VAL A 240 44.99 -63.67 -14.46
C VAL A 240 45.12 -62.19 -14.76
N SER A 241 44.90 -61.80 -16.02
CA SER A 241 44.75 -60.39 -16.40
C SER A 241 43.56 -59.78 -15.64
N PRO A 242 43.69 -58.56 -15.09
CA PRO A 242 42.59 -57.95 -14.36
C PRO A 242 41.35 -57.84 -15.26
N PRO A 243 40.16 -58.24 -14.76
CA PRO A 243 38.95 -58.21 -15.56
C PRO A 243 38.63 -56.78 -15.97
N VAL A 244 38.61 -56.52 -17.28
CA VAL A 244 38.31 -55.18 -17.82
C VAL A 244 36.81 -54.92 -17.67
N PRO A 245 36.40 -53.84 -16.98
CA PRO A 245 34.98 -53.49 -16.88
C PRO A 245 34.39 -53.18 -18.27
N THR A 246 33.32 -53.89 -18.66
CA THR A 246 32.66 -53.71 -19.96
C THR A 246 31.66 -52.54 -19.97
N LYS A 247 31.17 -52.13 -18.81
CA LYS A 247 30.30 -50.96 -18.63
C LYS A 247 30.40 -50.43 -17.20
N ASP A 248 30.87 -49.21 -17.05
CA ASP A 248 30.87 -48.51 -15.75
C ASP A 248 30.29 -47.11 -15.94
N THR A 249 28.97 -46.99 -15.76
CA THR A 249 28.20 -45.76 -16.01
C THR A 249 27.47 -45.32 -14.75
N ILE A 250 27.36 -44.01 -14.52
CA ILE A 250 26.52 -43.46 -13.46
C ILE A 250 25.10 -43.27 -14.01
N SER A 251 24.09 -43.79 -13.32
CA SER A 251 22.70 -43.79 -13.78
C SER A 251 22.00 -42.46 -13.49
N ILE A 252 21.76 -41.66 -14.53
CA ILE A 252 20.98 -40.41 -14.42
C ILE A 252 19.56 -40.70 -13.89
N ARG A 253 18.93 -41.79 -14.35
CA ARG A 253 17.58 -42.21 -13.91
C ARG A 253 17.50 -42.34 -12.39
N ARG A 254 18.49 -42.99 -11.76
CA ARG A 254 18.54 -43.18 -10.30
C ARG A 254 18.54 -41.83 -9.57
N TYR A 255 19.39 -40.89 -10.00
CA TYR A 255 19.48 -39.57 -9.38
C TYR A 255 18.23 -38.72 -9.62
N PHE A 256 17.57 -38.88 -10.77
CA PHE A 256 16.32 -38.21 -11.06
C PHE A 256 15.18 -38.72 -10.16
N GLU A 257 15.02 -40.04 -10.03
CA GLU A 257 14.03 -40.67 -9.14
C GLU A 257 14.29 -40.25 -7.68
N GLU A 258 15.55 -40.25 -7.25
CA GLU A 258 15.95 -39.78 -5.91
C GLU A 258 15.82 -38.27 -5.73
N LEU A 259 15.71 -37.46 -6.78
CA LEU A 259 15.44 -36.02 -6.65
C LEU A 259 13.95 -35.77 -6.36
N ILE A 260 13.07 -36.50 -7.04
CA ILE A 260 11.61 -36.27 -6.98
C ILE A 260 10.91 -37.08 -5.88
N ARG A 261 11.52 -38.17 -5.37
CA ARG A 261 10.88 -39.09 -4.41
C ARG A 261 10.33 -38.38 -3.17
N GLY A 262 9.03 -38.44 -2.90
CA GLY A 262 8.45 -37.82 -1.71
C GLY A 262 8.22 -36.30 -1.81
N ILE A 263 8.37 -35.70 -3.00
CA ILE A 263 7.76 -34.39 -3.28
C ILE A 263 6.31 -34.67 -3.71
N ASP A 264 5.38 -34.61 -2.77
CA ASP A 264 3.95 -34.69 -3.07
C ASP A 264 3.34 -33.28 -3.10
N ILE A 265 3.13 -32.74 -4.31
CA ILE A 265 2.53 -31.42 -4.51
C ILE A 265 1.04 -31.40 -4.10
N THR A 266 0.39 -32.56 -4.06
CA THR A 266 -1.03 -32.71 -3.71
C THR A 266 -1.29 -32.80 -2.20
N ALA A 267 -0.23 -33.00 -1.40
CA ALA A 267 -0.32 -32.96 0.06
C ALA A 267 -0.50 -31.52 0.62
N PHE A 268 -0.42 -30.50 -0.23
CA PHE A 268 -0.48 -29.09 0.17
C PHE A 268 -1.85 -28.44 -0.05
N THR A 269 -2.91 -29.23 -0.26
CA THR A 269 -4.28 -28.70 -0.29
C THR A 269 -4.61 -28.13 1.09
N PRO A 270 -4.86 -26.81 1.24
CA PRO A 270 -5.27 -26.25 2.52
C PRO A 270 -6.59 -26.91 2.96
N PRO A 271 -6.82 -27.07 4.27
CA PRO A 271 -8.10 -27.58 4.75
C PRO A 271 -9.24 -26.70 4.20
N GLU A 272 -10.39 -27.32 3.87
CA GLU A 272 -11.57 -26.71 3.21
C GLU A 272 -12.26 -25.57 4.03
N THR A 273 -11.59 -25.04 5.04
CA THR A 273 -12.10 -24.03 5.95
C THR A 273 -11.15 -22.85 6.01
N ASP A 274 -11.64 -21.66 5.63
CA ASP A 274 -10.98 -20.35 5.75
C ASP A 274 -10.68 -19.92 7.21
N GLN A 275 -10.74 -20.85 8.17
CA GLN A 275 -10.38 -20.60 9.56
C GLN A 275 -8.91 -20.94 9.75
N VAL A 276 -8.07 -19.89 9.72
CA VAL A 276 -6.69 -19.94 10.19
C VAL A 276 -6.69 -20.51 11.61
N PRO A 277 -6.03 -21.65 11.89
CA PRO A 277 -5.90 -22.16 13.24
C PRO A 277 -5.24 -21.09 14.11
N ALA A 278 -5.86 -20.77 15.23
CA ALA A 278 -5.33 -19.82 16.19
C ALA A 278 -3.94 -20.29 16.66
N SER A 279 -2.89 -19.64 16.13
CA SER A 279 -1.45 -19.83 16.38
C SER A 279 -0.65 -20.43 15.21
N MET A 280 0.35 -19.66 14.75
CA MET A 280 1.42 -20.11 13.84
C MET A 280 2.12 -21.39 14.32
N ALA A 281 2.12 -21.69 15.63
CA ALA A 281 2.74 -22.90 16.16
C ALA A 281 2.07 -24.18 15.65
N GLY A 282 0.73 -24.20 15.51
CA GLY A 282 0.00 -25.40 15.10
C GLY A 282 0.21 -25.77 13.63
N LEU A 283 0.29 -24.76 12.74
CA LEU A 283 0.59 -24.99 11.32
C LEU A 283 2.04 -25.42 11.11
N GLN A 284 2.97 -24.85 11.87
CA GLN A 284 4.38 -25.25 11.80
C GLN A 284 4.63 -26.66 12.37
N GLU A 285 3.91 -27.06 13.43
CA GLU A 285 3.95 -28.42 13.98
C GLU A 285 3.33 -29.45 13.03
N ALA A 286 2.17 -29.13 12.42
CA ALA A 286 1.56 -29.98 11.39
C ALA A 286 2.47 -30.14 10.16
N TRP A 287 3.14 -29.07 9.76
CA TRP A 287 4.12 -29.06 8.67
C TRP A 287 5.40 -29.85 9.01
N GLN A 288 5.93 -29.69 10.23
CA GLN A 288 7.04 -30.50 10.75
C GLN A 288 6.67 -31.98 10.83
N ALA A 289 5.45 -32.32 11.25
CA ALA A 289 4.96 -33.70 11.29
C ALA A 289 4.84 -34.32 9.88
N GLY A 290 4.42 -33.54 8.88
CA GLY A 290 4.38 -33.96 7.47
C GLY A 290 5.77 -34.17 6.87
N CYS A 291 6.75 -33.32 7.21
CA CYS A 291 8.15 -33.48 6.80
C CYS A 291 8.94 -34.51 7.62
N ALA A 292 8.48 -34.87 8.83
CA ALA A 292 9.15 -35.84 9.71
C ALA A 292 9.00 -37.30 9.26
N MET A 293 8.21 -37.57 8.23
CA MET A 293 8.16 -38.88 7.60
C MET A 293 9.33 -39.04 6.62
N GLN A 294 10.44 -39.57 7.17
CA GLN A 294 11.58 -40.28 6.54
C GLN A 294 12.93 -39.54 6.47
N GLY A 295 13.77 -39.80 7.49
CA GLY A 295 15.24 -39.69 7.43
C GLY A 295 15.84 -38.88 8.59
N PRO A 296 17.02 -39.25 9.14
CA PRO A 296 17.53 -38.71 10.40
C PRO A 296 18.25 -37.38 10.15
N TYR A 297 17.51 -36.29 10.01
CA TYR A 297 18.08 -34.95 10.09
C TYR A 297 17.15 -34.06 10.89
N ILE A 298 17.52 -33.85 12.16
CA ILE A 298 16.91 -32.89 13.06
C ILE A 298 17.04 -31.51 12.42
N ILE A 299 15.91 -30.88 12.10
CA ILE A 299 15.85 -29.48 11.70
C ILE A 299 15.94 -28.68 13.00
N ASP A 300 17.11 -28.11 13.27
CA ASP A 300 17.30 -27.16 14.37
C ASP A 300 16.47 -25.90 14.09
N THR A 301 15.45 -25.66 14.92
CA THR A 301 14.51 -24.54 14.80
C THR A 301 14.91 -23.33 15.66
N GLY A 302 16.14 -23.31 16.19
CA GLY A 302 16.59 -22.31 17.18
C GLY A 302 16.70 -20.86 16.71
N SER A 303 16.57 -20.53 15.41
CA SER A 303 16.97 -19.20 14.90
C SER A 303 15.84 -18.27 14.41
N ILE A 304 14.56 -18.62 14.60
CA ILE A 304 13.44 -17.84 14.02
C ILE A 304 12.93 -16.72 14.96
N ARG A 305 13.28 -16.74 16.26
CA ARG A 305 12.76 -15.73 17.21
C ARG A 305 13.35 -14.32 17.10
N HIS A 306 14.46 -14.12 16.39
CA HIS A 306 15.22 -12.87 16.52
C HIS A 306 14.92 -11.78 15.47
N ASN A 307 14.13 -12.07 14.42
CA ASN A 307 13.85 -11.10 13.34
C ASN A 307 12.47 -10.43 13.43
N PHE A 308 11.70 -10.66 14.50
CA PHE A 308 10.36 -10.09 14.65
C PHE A 308 10.33 -8.61 15.14
N LEU A 309 11.48 -7.98 15.39
CA LEU A 309 11.55 -6.65 16.02
C LEU A 309 12.08 -5.50 15.14
N HIS A 310 12.39 -5.73 13.85
CA HIS A 310 13.05 -4.69 13.03
C HIS A 310 12.32 -4.24 11.75
N SER A 311 11.03 -4.54 11.58
CA SER A 311 10.25 -4.04 10.43
C SER A 311 9.04 -3.18 10.84
N GLN A 312 9.22 -2.27 11.80
CA GLN A 312 8.32 -1.12 11.98
C GLN A 312 9.09 0.18 11.74
N THR A 313 9.37 0.51 10.48
CA THR A 313 9.58 1.90 10.06
C THR A 313 9.40 2.02 8.55
N ALA A 314 8.62 3.02 8.15
CA ALA A 314 8.27 3.43 6.78
C ALA A 314 7.31 2.46 6.06
N THR A 315 6.05 2.81 5.80
CA THR A 315 5.71 3.90 4.88
C THR A 315 4.29 4.40 5.15
N LEU A 316 4.18 5.57 5.80
CA LEU A 316 3.07 6.48 5.60
C LEU A 316 3.52 7.43 4.50
N LEU A 317 2.93 7.33 3.31
CA LEU A 317 2.71 8.43 2.36
C LEU A 317 2.08 7.87 1.06
N LEU A 318 0.94 8.47 0.70
CA LEU A 318 0.32 8.53 -0.64
C LEU A 318 -0.49 7.32 -1.12
N CYS A 319 -1.77 7.29 -0.75
CA CYS A 319 -2.92 7.54 -1.64
C CYS A 319 -4.22 7.56 -0.82
#